data_AF-A0A4Q6AT46-F1
#
_entry.id   AF-A0A4Q6AT46-F1
#
_cell.length_a   1.000
_cell.length_b   1.000
_cell.length_c   1.000
_cell.angle_alpha   90.00
_cell.angle_beta   90.00
_cell.angle_gamma   90.00
#
_symmetry.space_group_name_H-M   'P 1'
#
loop_
_entity.id
_entity.type
_entity.pdbx_description
1 polymer ?
#
loop_
_entity_poly.entity_id
_entity_poly.type
_entity_poly.pdbx_seq_one_letter_code
_entity_poly.pdbx_strand_id
1 'polypeptide(L)'
;MQLRDEHILAIEQRLHKEGIRDQQLHAELLDHICSYIEESDSNAFELLMQDAFQMLAPAGMHEIEEEQYFLLHLNKQLTMKKIMFFSGFATTFLLTSGITFKQLHWPGASIMLVSGFAGLIITILLIAANAYRHRDNHTAAHNVRIYTGIAAALLIAVGSIFKFFHLPSANIQFVLGMLLLNFIFLPLFFFQLYRQSVARI
;
A
#
# COMPACT_ATOMS: atom_id res chain seq x y z
N MET A 1 -29.89 -4.63 -31.93
CA MET A 1 -29.81 -3.70 -33.11
C MET A 1 -28.33 -3.48 -33.49
N GLN A 2 -27.94 -3.32 -34.77
CA GLN A 2 -26.54 -2.93 -35.10
C GLN A 2 -26.37 -1.41 -34.97
N LEU A 3 -25.40 -0.97 -34.17
CA LEU A 3 -25.06 0.45 -34.00
C LEU A 3 -24.38 0.99 -35.25
N ARG A 4 -24.70 2.23 -35.61
CA ARG A 4 -24.02 2.99 -36.67
C ARG A 4 -23.03 3.94 -36.02
N ASP A 5 -21.99 4.34 -36.75
CA ASP A 5 -20.95 5.27 -36.27
C ASP A 5 -21.55 6.57 -35.70
N GLU A 6 -22.65 7.07 -36.28
CA GLU A 6 -23.38 8.25 -35.79
C GLU A 6 -23.98 8.06 -34.39
N HIS A 7 -24.45 6.85 -34.07
CA HIS A 7 -25.02 6.52 -32.76
C HIS A 7 -23.93 6.42 -31.69
N ILE A 8 -22.77 5.85 -32.05
CA ILE A 8 -21.60 5.76 -31.17
C ILE A 8 -21.08 7.15 -30.82
N LEU A 9 -20.98 8.04 -31.83
CA LEU A 9 -20.59 9.44 -31.64
C LEU A 9 -21.55 10.20 -30.73
N ALA A 10 -22.85 9.91 -30.81
CA ALA A 10 -23.86 10.53 -29.95
C ALA A 10 -23.72 10.08 -28.48
N ILE A 11 -23.43 8.80 -28.25
CA ILE A 11 -23.15 8.25 -26.90
C ILE A 11 -21.86 8.86 -26.35
N GLU A 12 -20.79 8.88 -27.14
CA GLU A 12 -19.49 9.44 -26.77
C GLU A 12 -19.61 10.92 -26.39
N GLN A 13 -20.29 11.74 -27.20
CA GLN A 13 -20.51 13.15 -26.88
C GLN A 13 -21.28 13.36 -25.58
N ARG A 14 -22.24 12.48 -25.28
CA ARG A 14 -23.01 12.53 -24.03
C ARG A 14 -22.16 12.13 -22.84
N LEU A 15 -21.32 11.10 -22.99
CA LEU A 15 -20.33 10.68 -22.00
C LEU A 15 -19.33 11.81 -21.68
N HIS A 16 -18.86 12.49 -22.72
CA HIS A 16 -17.91 13.59 -22.60
C HIS A 16 -18.50 14.83 -21.90
N LYS A 17 -19.82 15.09 -22.06
CA LYS A 17 -20.53 16.20 -21.39
C LYS A 17 -20.68 16.00 -19.88
N GLU A 18 -20.72 14.74 -19.44
CA GLU A 18 -20.87 14.38 -18.03
C GLU A 18 -19.54 14.45 -17.24
N GLY A 19 -18.41 14.64 -17.93
CA GLY A 19 -17.17 15.12 -17.31
C GLY A 19 -16.30 14.04 -16.64
N ILE A 20 -16.33 12.80 -17.12
CA ILE A 20 -15.48 11.69 -16.62
C ILE A 20 -14.00 12.03 -16.85
N ARG A 21 -13.17 11.98 -15.80
CA ARG A 21 -11.73 12.29 -15.92
C ARG A 21 -10.89 11.10 -16.33
N ASP A 22 -11.26 9.89 -15.91
CA ASP A 22 -10.54 8.67 -16.24
C ASP A 22 -10.86 8.15 -17.66
N GLN A 23 -9.85 8.16 -18.55
CA GLN A 23 -9.99 7.70 -19.94
C GLN A 23 -10.31 6.20 -20.05
N GLN A 24 -9.83 5.39 -19.09
CA GLN A 24 -10.08 3.96 -19.10
C GLN A 24 -11.55 3.68 -18.74
N LEU A 25 -12.06 4.30 -17.67
CA LEU A 25 -13.47 4.23 -17.31
C LEU A 25 -14.38 4.71 -18.44
N HIS A 26 -14.03 5.80 -19.12
CA HIS A 26 -14.80 6.29 -20.27
C HIS A 26 -14.95 5.23 -21.38
N ALA A 27 -13.86 4.54 -21.73
CA ALA A 27 -13.89 3.48 -22.75
C ALA A 27 -14.72 2.26 -22.30
N GLU A 28 -14.59 1.86 -21.04
CA GLU A 28 -15.36 0.74 -20.45
C GLU A 28 -16.87 1.03 -20.43
N LEU A 29 -17.27 2.25 -20.07
CA LEU A 29 -18.68 2.67 -20.07
C LEU A 29 -19.25 2.79 -21.49
N LEU A 30 -18.47 3.32 -22.45
CA LEU A 30 -18.87 3.38 -23.85
C LEU A 30 -19.16 1.97 -24.41
N ASP A 31 -18.25 1.03 -24.18
CA ASP A 31 -18.38 -0.36 -24.65
C ASP A 31 -19.61 -1.05 -24.02
N HIS A 32 -19.83 -0.82 -22.73
CA HIS A 32 -20.98 -1.37 -22.03
C HIS A 32 -22.32 -0.80 -22.52
N ILE A 33 -22.42 0.52 -22.76
CA ILE A 33 -23.63 1.15 -23.30
C ILE A 33 -23.89 0.66 -24.73
N CYS A 34 -22.85 0.54 -25.56
CA CYS A 34 -22.97 -0.01 -26.90
C CYS A 34 -23.49 -1.45 -26.87
N SER A 35 -22.89 -2.32 -26.07
CA SER A 35 -23.31 -3.72 -25.94
C SER A 35 -24.75 -3.85 -25.43
N TYR A 36 -25.16 -3.03 -24.46
CA TYR A 36 -26.54 -3.02 -23.94
C TYR A 36 -27.57 -2.64 -25.02
N ILE A 37 -27.26 -1.64 -25.85
CA ILE A 37 -28.14 -1.23 -26.96
C ILE A 37 -28.17 -2.30 -28.06
N GLU A 38 -27.06 -2.99 -28.30
CA GLU A 38 -26.97 -4.06 -29.29
C GLU A 38 -27.78 -5.29 -28.91
N GLU A 39 -27.78 -5.66 -27.63
CA GLU A 39 -28.51 -6.81 -27.09
C GLU A 39 -30.02 -6.56 -27.00
N SER A 40 -30.46 -5.30 -27.01
CA SER A 40 -31.89 -4.98 -26.97
C SER A 40 -32.60 -5.26 -28.30
N ASP A 41 -33.80 -5.86 -28.19
CA ASP A 41 -34.72 -6.14 -29.31
C ASP A 41 -35.50 -4.90 -29.81
N SER A 42 -35.36 -3.77 -29.12
CA SER A 42 -36.05 -2.52 -29.47
C SER A 42 -35.25 -1.70 -30.49
N ASN A 43 -35.95 -1.05 -31.42
CA ASN A 43 -35.33 -0.18 -32.42
C ASN A 43 -35.28 1.31 -32.00
N ALA A 44 -35.77 1.63 -30.80
CA ALA A 44 -35.82 3.00 -30.30
C ALA A 44 -34.51 3.41 -29.62
N PHE A 45 -33.52 3.82 -30.42
CA PHE A 45 -32.18 4.20 -29.94
C PHE A 45 -32.19 5.24 -28.81
N GLU A 46 -32.98 6.32 -28.92
CA GLU A 46 -33.01 7.35 -27.87
C GLU A 46 -33.54 6.83 -26.53
N LEU A 47 -34.56 5.97 -26.55
CA LEU A 47 -35.12 5.36 -25.34
C LEU A 47 -34.13 4.38 -24.72
N LEU A 48 -33.48 3.54 -25.54
CA LEU A 48 -32.48 2.58 -25.07
C LEU A 48 -31.23 3.26 -24.52
N MET A 49 -30.79 4.35 -25.16
CA MET A 49 -29.69 5.16 -24.65
C MET A 49 -30.08 5.79 -23.31
N GLN A 50 -31.26 6.39 -23.20
CA GLN A 50 -31.70 6.97 -21.92
C GLN A 50 -31.83 5.93 -20.81
N ASP A 51 -32.35 4.75 -21.13
CA ASP A 51 -32.48 3.62 -20.19
C ASP A 51 -31.11 3.08 -19.77
N ALA A 52 -30.17 2.90 -20.71
CA ALA A 52 -28.79 2.50 -20.42
C ALA A 52 -28.10 3.48 -19.47
N PHE A 53 -28.23 4.79 -19.71
CA PHE A 53 -27.68 5.82 -18.83
C PHE A 53 -28.35 5.84 -17.44
N GLN A 54 -29.66 5.60 -17.35
CA GLN A 54 -30.37 5.48 -16.06
C GLN A 54 -29.98 4.23 -15.28
N MET A 55 -29.75 3.09 -15.96
CA MET A 55 -29.31 1.85 -15.33
C MET A 55 -27.86 1.94 -14.85
N LEU A 56 -26.99 2.56 -15.64
CA LEU A 56 -25.57 2.72 -15.29
C LEU A 56 -25.37 3.73 -14.17
N ALA A 57 -26.03 4.89 -14.28
CA ALA A 57 -25.76 6.08 -13.48
C ALA A 57 -27.06 6.76 -13.01
N PRO A 58 -27.87 6.13 -12.14
CA PRO A 58 -29.15 6.67 -11.70
C PRO A 58 -29.04 8.02 -10.98
N ALA A 59 -27.87 8.33 -10.41
CA ALA A 59 -27.55 9.59 -9.74
C ALA A 59 -26.38 10.37 -10.39
N GLY A 60 -25.91 9.93 -11.56
CA GLY A 60 -24.86 10.59 -12.36
C GLY A 60 -23.54 9.82 -12.43
N MET A 61 -22.80 9.94 -13.55
CA MET A 61 -21.58 9.14 -13.79
C MET A 61 -20.40 9.53 -12.91
N HIS A 62 -20.45 10.69 -12.26
CA HIS A 62 -19.44 11.12 -11.31
C HIS A 62 -19.39 10.23 -10.06
N GLU A 63 -20.53 9.71 -9.60
CA GLU A 63 -20.61 8.83 -8.43
C GLU A 63 -19.86 7.51 -8.68
N ILE A 64 -20.00 6.95 -9.89
CA ILE A 64 -19.30 5.72 -10.30
C ILE A 64 -17.79 5.93 -10.31
N GLU A 65 -17.31 7.06 -10.83
CA GLU A 65 -15.89 7.40 -10.84
C GLU A 65 -15.33 7.59 -9.42
N GLU A 66 -16.07 8.25 -8.53
CA GLU A 66 -15.69 8.42 -7.13
C GLU A 66 -15.64 7.08 -6.38
N GLU A 67 -16.64 6.22 -6.56
CA GLU A 67 -16.67 4.88 -5.97
C GLU A 67 -15.51 4.01 -6.46
N GLN A 68 -15.24 4.00 -7.77
CA GLN A 68 -14.14 3.25 -8.35
C GLN A 68 -12.78 3.76 -7.84
N TYR A 69 -12.59 5.07 -7.81
CA TYR A 69 -11.36 5.67 -7.29
C TYR A 69 -11.17 5.37 -5.80
N PHE A 70 -12.25 5.45 -5.01
CA PHE A 70 -12.26 5.11 -3.60
C PHE A 70 -11.89 3.64 -3.37
N LEU A 71 -12.51 2.72 -4.11
CA LEU A 71 -12.23 1.28 -4.01
C LEU A 71 -10.81 0.94 -4.44
N LEU A 72 -10.30 1.52 -5.52
CA LEU A 72 -8.91 1.35 -5.95
C LEU A 72 -7.93 1.86 -4.89
N HIS A 73 -8.19 3.04 -4.33
CA HIS A 73 -7.37 3.60 -3.26
C HIS A 73 -7.39 2.72 -2.01
N LEU A 74 -8.58 2.29 -1.56
CA LEU A 74 -8.74 1.40 -0.41
C LEU A 74 -8.07 0.05 -0.63
N ASN A 75 -8.30 -0.60 -1.78
CA ASN A 75 -7.70 -1.89 -2.10
C ASN A 75 -6.17 -1.80 -2.14
N LYS A 76 -5.62 -0.71 -2.67
CA LYS A 76 -4.17 -0.46 -2.64
C LYS A 76 -3.66 -0.30 -1.21
N GLN A 77 -4.34 0.49 -0.37
CA GLN A 77 -3.99 0.68 1.05
C GLN A 77 -4.07 -0.64 1.84
N LEU A 78 -5.13 -1.43 1.62
CA LEU A 78 -5.31 -2.73 2.26
C LEU A 78 -4.27 -3.75 1.81
N THR A 79 -3.94 -3.77 0.52
CA THR A 79 -2.90 -4.65 -0.03
C THR A 79 -1.55 -4.33 0.59
N MET A 80 -1.18 -3.04 0.69
CA MET A 80 0.04 -2.63 1.38
C MET A 80 0.08 -3.07 2.85
N LYS A 81 -1.03 -2.90 3.58
CA LYS A 81 -1.14 -3.34 4.98
C LYS A 81 -1.02 -4.86 5.12
N LYS A 82 -1.65 -5.63 4.23
CA LYS A 82 -1.56 -7.10 4.20
C LYS A 82 -0.14 -7.57 3.95
N ILE A 83 0.57 -6.99 2.98
CA ILE A 83 1.97 -7.31 2.68
C ILE A 83 2.87 -6.98 3.86
N MET A 84 2.70 -5.81 4.49
CA MET A 84 3.46 -5.41 5.66
C MET A 84 3.25 -6.36 6.85
N PHE A 85 1.99 -6.74 7.12
CA PHE A 85 1.67 -7.68 8.19
C PHE A 85 2.26 -9.07 7.92
N PHE A 86 2.07 -9.60 6.71
CA PHE A 86 2.56 -10.92 6.34
C PHE A 86 4.09 -10.99 6.35
N SER A 87 4.77 -9.98 5.81
CA SER A 87 6.24 -9.91 5.81
C SER A 87 6.83 -9.79 7.22
N GLY A 88 6.21 -8.98 8.09
CA GLY A 88 6.60 -8.87 9.51
C GLY A 88 6.40 -10.19 10.27
N PHE A 89 5.25 -10.85 10.05
CA PHE A 89 4.96 -12.16 10.63
C PHE A 89 5.96 -13.23 10.16
N ALA A 90 6.18 -13.35 8.84
CA ALA A 90 7.10 -14.33 8.27
C ALA A 90 8.53 -14.13 8.80
N THR A 91 9.00 -12.89 8.87
CA THR A 91 10.32 -12.54 9.42
C THR A 91 10.44 -12.93 10.89
N THR A 92 9.45 -12.57 11.72
CA THR A 92 9.45 -12.89 13.15
C THR A 92 9.39 -14.39 13.38
N PHE A 93 8.59 -15.10 12.60
CA PHE A 93 8.47 -16.55 12.64
C PHE A 93 9.79 -17.25 12.29
N LEU A 94 10.46 -16.83 11.22
CA LEU A 94 11.75 -17.38 10.81
C LEU A 94 12.85 -17.12 11.85
N LEU A 95 12.93 -15.91 12.40
CA LEU A 95 13.91 -15.57 13.43
C LEU A 95 13.68 -16.36 14.72
N THR A 96 12.43 -16.41 15.20
CA THR A 96 12.09 -17.15 16.43
C THR A 96 12.38 -18.64 16.26
N SER A 97 11.95 -19.23 15.14
CA SER A 97 12.20 -20.64 14.84
C SER A 97 13.70 -20.93 14.66
N GLY A 98 14.43 -20.04 13.99
CA GLY A 98 15.88 -20.15 13.80
C GLY A 98 16.67 -20.09 15.10
N ILE A 99 16.26 -19.24 16.06
CA ILE A 99 16.85 -19.19 17.40
C ILE A 99 16.59 -20.50 18.15
N THR A 100 15.35 -21.00 18.11
CA THR A 100 15.00 -22.27 18.76
C THR A 100 15.79 -23.44 18.17
N PHE A 101 15.92 -23.52 16.84
CA PHE A 101 16.69 -24.57 16.17
C PHE A 101 18.18 -24.48 16.54
N LYS A 102 18.71 -23.26 16.69
CA LYS A 102 20.09 -23.05 17.14
C LYS A 102 20.30 -23.55 18.58
N GLN A 103 19.35 -23.28 19.47
CA GLN A 103 19.39 -23.77 20.85
C GLN A 103 19.27 -25.30 20.93
N LEU A 104 18.39 -25.89 20.11
CA LEU A 104 18.19 -27.34 20.01
C LEU A 104 19.25 -28.06 19.18
N HIS A 105 20.25 -27.35 18.64
CA HIS A 105 21.29 -27.89 17.75
C HIS A 105 20.74 -28.60 16.51
N TRP A 106 19.55 -28.21 16.06
CA TRP A 106 18.92 -28.80 14.88
C TRP A 106 19.53 -28.26 13.59
N PRO A 107 19.64 -29.10 12.54
CA PRO A 107 20.14 -28.67 11.25
C PRO A 107 19.22 -27.59 10.65
N GLY A 108 19.80 -26.67 9.88
CA GLY A 108 19.04 -25.60 9.21
C GLY A 108 18.85 -24.31 10.01
N ALA A 109 19.26 -24.27 11.29
CA ALA A 109 19.16 -23.06 12.12
C ALA A 109 19.80 -21.81 11.47
N SER A 110 20.99 -21.96 10.88
CA SER A 110 21.70 -20.86 10.22
C SER A 110 20.95 -20.32 9.01
N ILE A 111 20.32 -21.19 8.22
CA ILE A 111 19.57 -20.79 7.02
C ILE A 111 18.33 -19.99 7.42
N MET A 112 17.61 -20.44 8.45
CA MET A 112 16.43 -19.75 8.97
C MET A 112 16.77 -18.38 9.58
N LEU A 113 17.91 -18.28 10.27
CA LEU A 113 18.36 -17.02 10.84
C LEU A 113 18.79 -16.02 9.76
N VAL A 114 19.58 -16.46 8.78
CA VAL A 114 20.03 -15.60 7.68
C VAL A 114 18.85 -15.13 6.84
N SER A 115 17.91 -16.02 6.51
CA SER A 115 16.69 -15.63 5.77
C SER A 115 15.79 -14.70 6.57
N GLY A 116 15.66 -14.92 7.89
CA GLY A 116 14.96 -14.03 8.79
C GLY A 116 15.59 -12.64 8.85
N PHE A 117 16.91 -12.53 9.02
CA PHE A 117 17.58 -11.23 9.02
C PHE A 117 17.52 -10.52 7.67
N ALA A 118 17.63 -11.26 6.56
CA ALA A 118 17.46 -10.70 5.22
C ALA A 118 16.04 -10.16 5.02
N GLY A 119 15.02 -10.90 5.43
CA GLY A 119 13.62 -10.46 5.41
C GLY A 119 13.41 -9.19 6.23
N LEU A 120 14.01 -9.12 7.43
CA LEU A 120 13.97 -7.93 8.28
C LEU A 120 14.56 -6.71 7.56
N ILE A 121 15.74 -6.83 6.96
CA ILE A 121 16.36 -5.72 6.21
C ILE A 121 15.48 -5.29 5.03
N ILE A 122 14.94 -6.25 4.26
CA ILE A 122 14.03 -5.94 3.15
C ILE A 122 12.80 -5.16 3.63
N THR A 123 12.16 -5.60 4.72
CA THR A 123 11.00 -4.85 5.27
C THR A 123 11.36 -3.44 5.71
N ILE A 124 12.53 -3.24 6.33
CA ILE A 124 12.99 -1.90 6.69
C ILE A 124 13.22 -1.05 5.43
N LEU A 125 13.84 -1.61 4.38
CA LEU A 125 14.08 -0.90 3.12
C LEU A 125 12.77 -0.51 2.41
N LEU A 126 11.75 -1.39 2.44
CA LEU A 126 10.42 -1.07 1.92
C LEU A 126 9.77 0.10 2.68
N ILE A 127 9.87 0.09 4.01
CA ILE A 127 9.38 1.20 4.85
C ILE A 127 10.15 2.48 4.53
N ALA A 128 11.47 2.41 4.36
CA ALA A 128 12.30 3.55 4.02
C ALA A 128 11.98 4.12 2.63
N ALA A 129 11.78 3.27 1.63
CA ALA A 129 11.39 3.68 0.29
C ALA A 129 10.00 4.35 0.29
N ASN A 130 9.05 3.80 1.05
CA ASN A 130 7.72 4.39 1.21
C ASN A 130 7.78 5.75 1.92
N ALA A 131 8.57 5.85 2.99
CA ALA A 131 8.79 7.09 3.73
C ALA A 131 9.46 8.18 2.87
N TYR A 132 10.41 7.80 2.02
CA TYR A 132 11.06 8.71 1.08
C TYR A 132 10.08 9.20 0.00
N ARG A 133 9.26 8.30 -0.57
CA ARG A 133 8.27 8.65 -1.60
C ARG A 133 7.18 9.60 -1.10
N HIS A 134 6.82 9.51 0.19
CA HIS A 134 5.78 10.33 0.80
C HIS A 134 6.31 11.40 1.77
N ARG A 135 7.58 11.80 1.61
CA ARG A 135 8.24 12.76 2.49
C ARG A 135 7.49 14.09 2.59
N ASP A 136 7.00 14.60 1.48
CA ASP A 136 6.42 15.95 1.37
C ASP A 136 5.00 16.05 1.97
N ASN A 137 4.33 14.90 2.19
CA ASN A 137 2.98 14.84 2.74
C ASN A 137 2.96 14.81 4.28
N HIS A 138 4.12 14.70 4.93
CA HIS A 138 4.22 14.49 6.37
C HIS A 138 4.96 15.64 7.09
N THR A 139 4.51 15.93 8.30
CA THR A 139 5.14 16.92 9.19
C THR A 139 6.61 16.55 9.47
N ALA A 140 7.50 17.54 9.56
CA ALA A 140 8.93 17.32 9.84
C ALA A 140 9.18 16.43 11.08
N ALA A 141 8.41 16.60 12.16
CA ALA A 141 8.51 15.77 13.36
C ALA A 141 8.19 14.29 13.10
N HIS A 142 7.21 14.01 12.24
CA HIS A 142 6.86 12.65 11.86
C HIS A 142 7.99 11.99 11.05
N ASN A 143 8.58 12.75 10.12
CA ASN A 143 9.70 12.28 9.29
C ASN A 143 10.95 11.99 10.14
N VAL A 144 11.31 12.88 11.07
CA VAL A 144 12.44 12.64 12.01
C VAL A 144 12.24 11.35 12.80
N ARG A 145 11.03 11.09 13.30
CA ARG A 145 10.72 9.84 13.99
C ARG A 145 10.91 8.61 13.10
N ILE A 146 10.43 8.66 11.86
CA ILE A 146 10.56 7.52 10.93
C ILE A 146 12.03 7.26 10.61
N TYR A 147 12.81 8.29 10.27
CA TYR A 147 14.22 8.12 9.90
C TYR A 147 15.07 7.64 11.07
N THR A 148 14.84 8.15 12.29
CA THR A 148 15.54 7.65 13.50
C THR A 148 15.18 6.20 13.77
N GLY A 149 13.91 5.80 13.62
CA GLY A 149 13.48 4.40 13.76
C GLY A 149 14.14 3.46 12.73
N ILE A 150 14.17 3.87 11.46
CA ILE A 150 14.84 3.11 10.38
C ILE A 150 16.34 2.96 10.67
N ALA A 151 17.01 4.04 11.08
CA ALA A 151 18.44 4.02 11.41
C ALA A 151 18.74 3.08 12.58
N ALA A 152 17.98 3.15 13.67
CA ALA A 152 18.10 2.24 14.80
C ALA A 152 17.88 0.77 14.38
N ALA A 153 16.81 0.50 13.64
CA ALA A 153 16.46 -0.86 13.23
C ALA A 153 17.51 -1.47 12.30
N LEU A 154 18.05 -0.70 11.35
CA LEU A 154 19.14 -1.15 10.48
C LEU A 154 20.40 -1.47 11.27
N LEU A 155 20.81 -0.59 12.20
CA LEU A 155 21.99 -0.83 13.03
C LEU A 155 21.86 -2.08 13.90
N ILE A 156 20.70 -2.32 14.48
CA ILE A 156 20.42 -3.52 15.28
C ILE A 156 20.43 -4.77 14.39
N ALA A 157 19.79 -4.72 13.22
CA ALA A 157 19.73 -5.85 12.29
C ALA A 157 21.13 -6.22 11.77
N VAL A 158 21.89 -5.24 11.28
CA VAL A 158 23.25 -5.44 10.76
C VAL A 158 24.19 -5.89 11.88
N GLY A 159 24.12 -5.27 13.06
CA GLY A 159 24.91 -5.67 14.23
C GLY A 159 24.62 -7.11 14.66
N SER A 160 23.36 -7.56 14.56
CA SER A 160 22.97 -8.95 14.86
C SER A 160 23.54 -9.94 13.85
N ILE A 161 23.55 -9.60 12.55
CA ILE A 161 24.19 -10.40 11.51
C ILE A 161 25.70 -10.48 11.75
N PHE A 162 26.34 -9.35 12.04
CA PHE A 162 27.78 -9.30 12.29
C PHE A 162 28.14 -10.15 13.51
N LYS A 163 27.30 -10.15 14.54
CA LYS A 163 27.49 -11.01 15.72
C LYS A 163 27.35 -12.48 15.37
N PHE A 164 26.44 -12.83 14.45
CA PHE A 164 26.29 -14.19 13.97
C PHE A 164 27.51 -14.68 13.17
N PHE A 165 28.05 -13.83 12.30
CA PHE A 165 29.24 -14.12 11.49
C PHE A 165 30.58 -13.86 12.19
N HIS A 166 30.58 -13.47 13.47
CA HIS A 166 31.78 -13.10 14.23
C HIS A 166 32.61 -11.98 13.59
N LEU A 167 31.94 -11.08 12.87
CA LEU A 167 32.59 -9.94 12.22
C LEU A 167 32.98 -8.87 13.27
N PRO A 168 34.09 -8.14 13.03
CA PRO A 168 34.47 -7.02 13.89
C PRO A 168 33.38 -5.95 13.88
N SER A 169 33.29 -5.14 14.95
CA SER A 169 32.28 -4.08 15.18
C SER A 169 30.85 -4.52 15.54
N ALA A 170 30.53 -5.82 15.58
CA ALA A 170 29.19 -6.33 15.89
C ALA A 170 28.56 -5.73 17.16
N ASN A 171 29.31 -5.74 18.27
CA ASN A 171 28.82 -5.22 19.55
C ASN A 171 28.63 -3.70 19.51
N ILE A 172 29.51 -2.97 18.83
CA ILE A 172 29.44 -1.51 18.73
C ILE A 172 28.18 -1.10 17.97
N GLN A 173 27.93 -1.72 16.80
CA GLN A 173 26.76 -1.43 15.98
C GLN A 173 25.46 -1.75 16.72
N PHE A 174 25.40 -2.92 17.37
CA PHE A 174 24.23 -3.35 18.12
C PHE A 174 23.92 -2.40 19.29
N VAL A 175 24.93 -2.03 20.10
CA VAL A 175 24.77 -1.11 21.23
C VAL A 175 24.36 0.27 20.74
N LEU A 176 24.99 0.79 19.68
CA LEU A 176 24.68 2.10 19.14
C LEU A 176 23.24 2.15 18.59
N GLY A 177 22.80 1.11 17.87
CA GLY A 177 21.42 0.98 17.42
C GLY A 177 20.43 0.93 18.59
N MET A 178 20.76 0.21 19.66
CA MET A 178 19.92 0.12 20.87
C MET A 178 19.83 1.45 21.61
N LEU A 179 20.93 2.21 21.70
CA LEU A 179 20.95 3.56 22.28
C LEU A 179 20.09 4.52 21.46
N LEU A 180 20.21 4.49 20.12
CA LEU A 180 19.39 5.31 19.23
C LEU A 180 17.90 4.99 19.41
N LEU A 181 17.55 3.70 19.48
CA LEU A 181 16.18 3.26 19.72
C LEU A 181 15.63 3.78 21.06
N ASN A 182 16.38 3.61 22.14
CA ASN A 182 15.90 3.90 23.48
C ASN A 182 15.91 5.39 23.84
N PHE A 183 16.92 6.13 23.41
CA PHE A 183 17.11 7.53 23.82
C PHE A 183 16.62 8.54 22.78
N ILE A 184 16.43 8.15 21.52
CA ILE A 184 15.98 9.06 20.46
C ILE A 184 14.60 8.65 19.96
N PHE A 185 14.47 7.43 19.42
CA PHE A 185 13.23 7.00 18.79
C PHE A 185 12.07 6.88 19.79
N LEU A 186 12.25 6.16 20.90
CA LEU A 186 11.18 5.95 21.89
C LEU A 186 10.69 7.27 22.53
N PRO A 187 11.55 8.19 23.01
CA PRO A 187 11.08 9.45 23.59
C PRO A 187 10.32 10.30 22.58
N LEU A 188 10.80 10.38 21.34
CA LEU A 188 10.08 11.08 20.26
C LEU A 188 8.73 10.43 19.95
N PHE A 189 8.67 9.10 19.93
CA PHE A 189 7.45 8.35 19.69
C PHE A 189 6.41 8.60 20.80
N PHE A 190 6.78 8.46 22.07
CA PHE A 190 5.87 8.70 23.19
C PHE A 190 5.45 10.16 23.31
N PHE A 191 6.36 11.12 23.09
CA PHE A 191 6.01 12.54 23.11
C PHE A 191 4.98 12.89 22.03
N GLN A 192 5.13 12.32 20.83
CA GLN A 192 4.15 12.51 19.76
C GLN A 192 2.80 11.88 20.09
N LEU A 193 2.79 10.66 20.65
CA LEU A 193 1.56 10.01 21.11
C LEU A 193 0.84 10.86 22.16
N TYR A 194 1.59 11.37 23.15
CA TYR A 194 1.04 12.25 24.19
C TYR A 194 0.45 13.54 23.60
N ARG A 195 1.17 14.20 22.69
CA ARG A 195 0.66 15.41 22.04
C ARG A 195 -0.60 15.14 21.21
N GLN A 196 -0.66 13.98 20.53
CA GLN A 196 -1.84 13.56 19.78
C GLN A 196 -3.03 13.24 20.68
N SER A 197 -2.81 12.64 21.85
CA SER A 197 -3.90 12.36 22.80
C SER A 197 -4.45 13.63 23.44
N VAL A 198 -3.58 14.59 23.80
CA VAL A 198 -4.01 15.88 24.37
C VAL A 198 -4.73 16.74 23.33
N ALA A 199 -4.27 16.75 22.08
CA ALA A 199 -4.92 17.53 21.01
C ALA A 199 -6.28 16.97 20.56
N ARG A 200 -6.67 15.77 21.02
CA ARG A 200 -7.96 15.12 20.71
C ARG A 200 -9.01 15.35 21.81
N ILE A 201 -8.63 15.96 22.94
CA ILE A 201 -9.52 16.41 24.03
C ILE A 201 -9.84 17.88 23.79
#